data_AF-A0A381WSK4-F1
#
_entry.id   AF-A0A381WSK4-F1
#
_cell.length_a   1.000
_cell.length_b   1.000
_cell.length_c   1.000
_cell.angle_alpha   90.00
_cell.angle_beta   90.00
_cell.angle_gamma   90.00
#
_symmetry.space_group_name_H-M   'P 1'
#
loop_
_entity.id
_entity.type
_entity.pdbx_description
1 polymer ?
#
loop_
_entity_poly.entity_id
_entity_poly.type
_entity_poly.pdbx_seq_one_letter_code
_entity_poly.pdbx_strand_id
1 'polypeptide(L)'
;MTTGSPKDVAALDVTIDGVTQKPGVDYSVTNLASGTQIAFSSSLEAGEVAVVVYRAIPATSQTLAYTEQFTAVQNDGTPVLGGDLNLNEKRIISALNTDLKIEVGSGGALKLNDLAFPSADGASGQFLMTDGVGSITWQTPPGAVGGEANTASNAGTNQEGTGVFKQKSNTNLEFKRLIAG
;
A
#
# COMPACT_ATOMS: atom_id res chain seq x y z
N MET A 1 9.36 15.10 46.58
CA MET A 1 8.25 15.33 45.65
C MET A 1 8.31 16.79 45.24
N THR A 2 8.68 17.08 44.00
CA THR A 2 8.76 18.44 43.48
C THR A 2 7.36 19.03 43.44
N THR A 3 7.16 20.16 44.13
CA THR A 3 5.90 20.91 44.27
C THR A 3 5.46 21.63 42.99
N GLY A 4 5.75 21.06 41.83
CA GLY A 4 5.28 21.59 40.54
C GLY A 4 3.94 20.97 40.22
N SER A 5 2.90 21.78 40.11
CA SER A 5 1.65 21.38 39.45
C SER A 5 2.00 20.63 38.16
N PRO A 6 1.42 19.46 37.90
CA PRO A 6 1.78 18.67 36.72
C PRO A 6 1.53 19.51 35.46
N LYS A 7 2.57 19.67 34.64
CA LYS A 7 2.60 20.67 33.54
C LYS A 7 1.95 20.17 32.24
N ASP A 8 1.62 18.88 32.16
CA ASP A 8 1.20 18.19 30.94
C ASP A 8 -0.06 17.33 31.17
N VAL A 9 -1.07 17.85 31.89
CA VAL A 9 -2.27 17.05 32.18
C VAL A 9 -3.40 17.36 31.20
N ALA A 10 -3.41 16.64 30.09
CA ALA A 10 -4.54 16.59 29.16
C ALA A 10 -5.71 15.72 29.68
N ALA A 11 -5.53 15.09 30.84
CA ALA A 11 -6.40 14.06 31.40
C ALA A 11 -6.80 14.38 32.84
N LEU A 12 -7.88 15.12 33.00
CA LEU A 12 -8.46 15.47 34.29
C LEU A 12 -9.82 14.80 34.42
N ASP A 13 -10.02 14.06 35.50
CA ASP A 13 -11.37 13.72 35.96
C ASP A 13 -11.78 14.79 36.96
N VAL A 14 -12.86 15.50 36.64
CA VAL A 14 -13.43 16.54 37.50
C VAL A 14 -14.78 16.05 37.98
N THR A 15 -14.99 16.05 39.29
CA THR A 15 -16.29 15.73 39.89
C THR A 15 -16.74 16.88 40.78
N ILE A 16 -18.04 17.20 40.76
CA ILE A 16 -18.67 18.14 41.71
C ILE A 16 -19.67 17.31 42.51
N ASP A 17 -19.51 17.27 43.83
CA ASP A 17 -20.36 16.50 44.75
C ASP A 17 -20.58 15.04 44.33
N GLY A 18 -19.54 14.44 43.74
CA GLY A 18 -19.54 13.05 43.27
C GLY A 18 -20.09 12.84 41.86
N VAL A 19 -20.55 13.89 41.17
CA VAL A 19 -20.99 13.84 39.77
C VAL A 19 -19.83 14.16 38.84
N THR A 20 -19.49 13.23 37.95
CA THR A 20 -18.48 13.44 36.89
C THR A 20 -18.92 14.53 35.92
N GLN A 21 -18.04 15.49 35.70
CA GLN A 21 -18.24 16.61 34.80
C GLN A 21 -17.69 16.30 33.41
N LYS A 22 -18.28 16.87 32.38
CA LYS A 22 -17.87 16.68 30.99
C LYS A 22 -16.89 17.78 30.54
N PRO A 23 -15.65 17.42 30.14
CA PRO A 23 -14.71 18.39 29.58
C PRO A 23 -15.26 19.05 28.31
N GLY A 24 -15.01 20.34 28.16
CA GLY A 24 -15.47 21.17 27.04
C GLY A 24 -16.94 21.61 27.12
N VAL A 25 -17.70 21.11 28.08
CA VAL A 25 -19.10 21.50 28.33
C VAL A 25 -19.25 22.08 29.73
N ASP A 26 -18.89 21.31 30.76
CA ASP A 26 -19.05 21.69 32.17
C ASP A 26 -17.81 22.42 32.71
N TYR A 27 -16.66 22.19 32.08
CA TYR A 27 -15.42 22.88 32.38
C TYR A 27 -14.48 22.92 31.17
N SER A 28 -13.57 23.88 31.18
CA SER A 28 -12.44 23.98 30.25
C SER A 28 -11.11 23.91 31.00
N VAL A 29 -10.07 23.50 30.27
CA VAL A 29 -8.72 23.32 30.79
C VAL A 29 -7.77 24.15 29.96
N THR A 30 -7.01 25.03 30.62
CA THR A 30 -5.98 25.85 29.97
C THR A 30 -4.63 25.51 30.59
N ASN A 31 -3.72 24.96 29.80
CA ASN A 31 -2.35 24.73 30.24
C ASN A 31 -1.53 26.01 30.01
N LEU A 32 -1.12 26.64 31.10
CA LEU A 32 -0.28 27.83 31.10
C LEU A 32 1.15 27.46 31.50
N ALA A 33 2.12 28.31 31.17
CA ALA A 33 3.51 28.15 31.62
C ALA A 33 3.64 28.09 33.17
N SER A 34 2.68 28.71 33.87
CA SER A 34 2.57 28.73 35.33
C SER A 34 1.83 27.52 35.92
N GLY A 35 1.19 26.68 35.10
CA GLY A 35 0.43 25.50 35.52
C GLY A 35 -0.91 25.36 34.80
N THR A 36 -1.64 24.29 35.11
CA THR A 36 -2.98 24.02 34.57
C THR A 36 -4.05 24.84 35.31
N GLN A 37 -4.87 25.56 34.56
CA GLN A 37 -6.08 26.23 35.04
C GLN A 37 -7.32 25.44 34.62
N ILE A 38 -8.29 25.32 35.53
CA ILE A 38 -9.60 24.74 35.28
C ILE A 38 -10.64 25.83 35.47
N ALA A 39 -11.49 26.02 34.46
CA ALA A 39 -12.59 26.97 34.52
C ALA A 39 -13.91 26.22 34.37
N PHE A 40 -14.77 26.29 35.38
CA PHE A 40 -16.12 25.75 35.32
C PHE A 40 -16.99 26.66 34.45
N SER A 41 -17.88 26.07 33.65
CA SER A 41 -18.81 26.84 32.81
C SER A 41 -19.97 27.44 33.62
N SER A 42 -20.17 26.97 34.86
CA SER A 42 -21.08 27.53 35.86
C SER A 42 -20.33 27.85 37.16
N SER A 43 -20.90 28.75 37.97
CA SER A 43 -20.40 29.00 39.33
C SER A 43 -20.73 27.81 40.21
N LEU A 44 -19.83 27.44 41.12
CA LEU A 44 -20.13 26.47 42.17
C LEU A 44 -21.00 27.13 43.24
N GLU A 45 -22.02 26.41 43.70
CA GLU A 45 -22.89 26.85 44.79
C GLU A 45 -22.17 26.75 46.15
N ALA A 46 -22.71 27.44 47.16
CA ALA A 46 -22.12 27.44 48.49
C ALA A 46 -22.17 26.03 49.12
N GLY A 47 -21.00 25.43 49.29
CA GLY A 47 -20.86 24.09 49.87
C GLY A 47 -20.56 22.99 48.86
N GLU A 48 -20.67 23.26 47.55
CA GLU A 48 -20.24 22.32 46.52
C GLU A 48 -18.71 22.18 46.53
N VAL A 49 -18.24 20.93 46.39
CA VAL A 49 -16.82 20.63 46.34
C VAL A 49 -16.46 20.06 44.97
N ALA A 50 -15.65 20.79 44.22
CA ALA A 50 -15.00 20.25 43.04
C ALA A 50 -13.75 19.46 43.44
N VAL A 51 -13.72 18.19 43.06
CA VAL A 51 -12.53 17.34 43.16
C VAL A 51 -11.92 17.20 41.77
N VAL A 52 -10.64 17.53 41.68
CA VAL A 52 -9.85 17.43 40.46
C VAL A 52 -8.82 16.33 40.66
N VAL A 53 -8.93 15.26 39.88
CA VAL A 53 -7.96 14.17 39.89
C VAL A 53 -7.07 14.30 38.67
N TYR A 54 -5.80 14.63 38.92
CA TYR A 54 -4.76 14.59 37.90
C TYR A 54 -4.40 13.14 37.62
N ARG A 55 -4.75 12.64 36.43
CA ARG A 55 -4.23 11.35 35.98
C ARG A 55 -2.88 11.61 35.31
N ALA A 56 -1.80 11.18 35.96
CA ALA A 56 -0.51 11.09 35.28
C ALA A 56 -0.70 10.19 34.06
N ILE A 57 -0.36 10.68 32.87
CA ILE A 57 -0.21 9.81 31.70
C ILE A 57 1.10 9.07 31.95
N PRO A 58 1.09 7.76 32.29
CA PRO A 58 2.33 7.02 32.31
C PRO A 58 2.87 7.10 30.89
N ALA A 59 4.14 7.47 30.73
CA ALA A 59 4.81 7.72 29.46
C ALA A 59 4.80 6.55 28.45
N THR A 60 4.03 5.49 28.70
CA THR A 60 3.98 4.26 27.90
C THR A 60 2.58 3.70 27.63
N SER A 61 1.48 4.35 28.03
CA SER A 61 0.13 3.87 27.64
C SER A 61 -0.92 5.00 27.66
N GLN A 62 -0.89 5.81 26.60
CA GLN A 62 -1.94 6.77 26.26
C GLN A 62 -3.14 6.03 25.69
N THR A 63 -4.17 5.83 26.49
CA THR A 63 -5.53 5.62 25.98
C THR A 63 -6.45 6.54 26.75
N LEU A 64 -6.69 7.72 26.18
CA LEU A 64 -7.82 8.56 26.53
C LEU A 64 -8.50 9.08 25.26
N ALA A 65 -9.73 8.62 25.08
CA ALA A 65 -10.88 9.33 24.54
C ALA A 65 -10.62 10.35 23.40
N TYR A 66 -10.84 9.86 22.19
CA TYR A 66 -11.60 10.49 21.10
C TYR A 66 -11.13 11.80 20.43
N THR A 67 -10.08 12.47 20.91
CA THR A 67 -9.51 13.64 20.19
C THR A 67 -8.00 13.54 19.96
N GLU A 68 -7.26 12.83 20.81
CA GLU A 68 -5.82 12.56 20.62
C GLU A 68 -5.51 11.18 19.99
N GLN A 69 -6.53 10.33 19.76
CA GLN A 69 -6.33 9.16 18.88
C GLN A 69 -6.07 9.56 17.41
N PHE A 70 -6.25 10.84 17.09
CA PHE A 70 -5.90 11.50 15.84
C PHE A 70 -4.67 12.41 15.96
N THR A 71 -3.79 12.24 16.96
CA THR A 71 -2.38 12.62 16.78
C THR A 71 -1.81 11.65 15.75
N ALA A 72 -2.09 12.00 14.50
CA ALA A 72 -2.33 11.07 13.42
C ALA A 72 -1.05 10.40 12.93
N VAL A 73 -1.21 9.35 12.12
CA VAL A 73 -0.21 8.88 11.13
C VAL A 73 0.51 10.06 10.45
N GLN A 74 -0.15 11.22 10.32
CA GLN A 74 0.40 12.45 9.78
C GLN A 74 1.59 13.05 10.55
N ASN A 75 1.67 12.88 11.89
CA ASN A 75 2.77 13.40 12.73
C ASN A 75 3.69 12.30 13.27
N ASP A 76 3.40 11.03 12.97
CA ASP A 76 4.26 9.90 13.26
C ASP A 76 5.24 9.70 12.10
N GLY A 77 6.55 9.79 12.38
CA GLY A 77 7.60 9.57 11.39
C GLY A 77 7.82 8.10 11.04
N THR A 78 7.30 7.17 11.86
CA THR A 78 7.44 5.72 11.69
C THR A 78 6.15 5.00 12.07
N PRO A 79 5.02 5.30 11.42
CA PRO A 79 3.73 4.74 11.79
C PRO A 79 3.75 3.21 11.62
N VAL A 80 3.30 2.50 12.65
CA VAL A 80 3.05 1.06 12.62
C VAL A 80 1.56 0.81 12.79
N LEU A 81 0.99 -0.03 11.91
CA LEU A 81 -0.39 -0.44 12.05
C LEU A 81 -0.49 -1.59 13.07
N GLY A 82 -1.48 -1.53 13.96
CA GLY A 82 -1.80 -2.64 14.87
C GLY A 82 -2.52 -3.82 14.19
N GLY A 83 -2.73 -3.76 12.87
CA GLY A 83 -3.46 -4.73 12.05
C GLY A 83 -3.59 -4.27 10.59
N ASP A 84 -4.46 -4.90 9.82
CA ASP A 84 -4.68 -4.53 8.42
C ASP A 84 -5.32 -3.14 8.28
N LEU A 85 -4.87 -2.37 7.28
CA LEU A 85 -5.53 -1.11 6.91
C LEU A 85 -6.73 -1.38 6.01
N ASN A 86 -7.93 -1.38 6.58
CA ASN A 86 -9.16 -1.35 5.78
C ASN A 86 -9.46 0.09 5.32
N LEU A 87 -9.44 0.32 4.01
CA LEU A 87 -9.67 1.63 3.40
C LEU A 87 -11.16 1.98 3.24
N ASN A 88 -12.08 1.04 3.45
CA ASN A 88 -13.48 1.15 3.02
C ASN A 88 -13.54 1.63 1.55
N GLU A 89 -14.20 2.75 1.27
CA GLU A 89 -14.30 3.36 -0.06
C GLU A 89 -13.23 4.45 -0.31
N LYS A 90 -12.15 4.46 0.47
CA LYS A 90 -11.07 5.46 0.35
C LYS A 90 -9.89 4.93 -0.47
N ARG A 91 -8.95 5.83 -0.75
CA ARG A 91 -7.77 5.56 -1.59
C ARG A 91 -6.49 5.94 -0.86
N ILE A 92 -5.40 5.28 -1.21
CA ILE A 92 -4.04 5.73 -0.89
C ILE A 92 -3.57 6.60 -2.05
N ILE A 93 -3.18 7.84 -1.77
CA ILE A 93 -2.84 8.86 -2.77
C ILE A 93 -1.58 9.61 -2.29
N SER A 94 -0.61 9.81 -3.19
CA SER A 94 0.56 10.67 -2.96
C SER A 94 0.23 12.15 -3.24
N ALA A 95 1.08 13.07 -2.79
CA ALA A 95 0.90 14.50 -3.08
C ALA A 95 1.04 14.80 -4.59
N LEU A 96 0.56 15.97 -5.03
CA LEU A 96 0.66 16.41 -6.42
C LEU A 96 2.11 16.32 -6.93
N ASN A 97 2.31 15.74 -8.12
CA ASN A 97 3.62 15.55 -8.75
C ASN A 97 4.61 14.70 -7.93
N THR A 98 4.12 13.78 -7.09
CA THR A 98 4.96 12.81 -6.35
C THR A 98 4.49 11.38 -6.57
N ASP A 99 5.41 10.43 -6.54
CA ASP A 99 5.09 9.00 -6.67
C ASP A 99 4.53 8.43 -5.37
N LEU A 100 3.62 7.46 -5.48
CA LEU A 100 3.30 6.58 -4.37
C LEU A 100 4.37 5.49 -4.30
N LYS A 101 5.19 5.51 -3.24
CA LYS A 101 6.19 4.48 -2.98
C LYS A 101 5.64 3.43 -2.03
N ILE A 102 5.75 2.16 -2.41
CA ILE A 102 5.45 1.01 -1.57
C ILE A 102 6.72 0.17 -1.51
N GLU A 103 7.33 0.10 -0.34
CA GLU A 103 8.57 -0.64 -0.10
C GLU A 103 8.26 -1.87 0.74
N VAL A 104 8.81 -3.01 0.33
CA VAL A 104 8.69 -4.26 1.08
C VAL A 104 9.92 -4.48 1.93
N GLY A 105 9.73 -5.05 3.13
CA GLY A 105 10.84 -5.44 3.98
C GLY A 105 11.73 -6.51 3.34
N SER A 106 12.92 -6.69 3.90
CA SER A 106 13.86 -7.73 3.44
C SER A 106 13.19 -9.11 3.44
N GLY A 107 13.28 -9.81 2.31
CA GLY A 107 12.65 -11.13 2.11
C GLY A 107 11.15 -11.10 1.78
N GLY A 108 10.52 -9.92 1.77
CA GLY A 108 9.14 -9.74 1.33
C GLY A 108 8.99 -9.61 -0.19
N ALA A 109 7.75 -9.75 -0.67
CA ALA A 109 7.38 -9.49 -2.06
C ALA A 109 6.15 -8.56 -2.09
N LEU A 110 6.10 -7.65 -3.08
CA LEU A 110 4.90 -6.86 -3.30
C LEU A 110 3.82 -7.77 -3.87
N LYS A 111 2.70 -7.89 -3.15
CA LYS A 111 1.55 -8.67 -3.59
C LYS A 111 0.34 -7.79 -3.80
N LEU A 112 -0.32 -7.95 -4.95
CA LEU A 112 -1.65 -7.38 -5.20
C LEU A 112 -2.63 -8.55 -5.30
N ASN A 113 -3.46 -8.70 -4.26
CA ASN A 113 -4.11 -9.98 -3.95
C ASN A 113 -3.05 -11.09 -3.81
N ASP A 114 -3.21 -12.20 -4.52
CA ASP A 114 -2.25 -13.31 -4.51
C ASP A 114 -1.16 -13.20 -5.58
N LEU A 115 -1.16 -12.15 -6.40
CA LEU A 115 -0.15 -11.94 -7.44
C LEU A 115 1.11 -11.30 -6.86
N ALA A 116 2.20 -12.07 -6.82
CA ALA A 116 3.51 -11.62 -6.38
C ALA A 116 4.32 -11.01 -7.52
N PHE A 117 4.81 -9.78 -7.31
CA PHE A 117 5.67 -9.08 -8.26
C PHE A 117 7.16 -9.37 -8.01
N PRO A 118 8.01 -9.33 -9.07
CA PRO A 118 9.46 -9.40 -8.91
C PRO A 118 9.99 -8.28 -8.00
N SER A 119 10.97 -8.60 -7.16
CA SER A 119 11.60 -7.64 -6.25
C SER A 119 12.72 -6.80 -6.90
N ALA A 120 12.97 -7.01 -8.20
CA ALA A 120 14.02 -6.34 -8.95
C ALA A 120 13.56 -6.06 -10.38
N ASP A 121 14.18 -5.07 -11.01
CA ASP A 121 13.93 -4.71 -12.40
C ASP A 121 14.35 -5.82 -13.36
N GLY A 122 13.61 -5.94 -14.46
CA GLY A 122 13.96 -6.80 -15.58
C GLY A 122 15.05 -6.17 -16.45
N ALA A 123 15.60 -6.96 -17.36
CA ALA A 123 16.44 -6.44 -18.42
C ALA A 123 15.62 -5.60 -19.42
N SER A 124 16.28 -4.66 -20.10
CA SER A 124 15.65 -3.84 -21.13
C SER A 124 14.95 -4.71 -22.19
N GLY A 125 13.68 -4.42 -22.47
CA GLY A 125 12.85 -5.17 -23.41
C GLY A 125 12.11 -6.37 -22.83
N GLN A 126 12.31 -6.72 -21.55
CA GLN A 126 11.49 -7.73 -20.88
C GLN A 126 10.11 -7.19 -20.49
N PHE A 127 9.15 -8.09 -20.29
CA PHE A 127 7.81 -7.78 -19.79
C PHE A 127 7.41 -8.68 -18.62
N LEU A 128 6.39 -8.29 -17.88
CA LEU A 128 5.82 -9.07 -16.79
C LEU A 128 4.81 -10.09 -17.34
N MET A 129 4.96 -11.36 -16.97
CA MET A 129 4.05 -12.46 -17.33
C MET A 129 3.55 -13.16 -16.07
N THR A 130 2.24 -13.41 -15.99
CA THR A 130 1.64 -14.26 -14.96
C THR A 130 1.78 -15.73 -15.32
N ASP A 131 2.04 -16.57 -14.33
CA ASP A 131 2.00 -18.04 -14.46
C ASP A 131 0.58 -18.62 -14.28
N GLY A 132 -0.41 -17.78 -13.97
CA GLY A 132 -1.79 -18.19 -13.72
C GLY A 132 -2.04 -18.80 -12.33
N VAL A 133 -1.02 -18.89 -11.48
CA VAL A 133 -1.11 -19.49 -10.13
C VAL A 133 -0.58 -18.57 -9.01
N GLY A 134 -0.20 -17.32 -9.34
CA GLY A 134 0.11 -16.28 -8.36
C GLY A 134 1.46 -15.61 -8.54
N SER A 135 2.29 -16.04 -9.49
CA SER A 135 3.60 -15.42 -9.72
C SER A 135 3.59 -14.55 -10.96
N ILE A 136 4.15 -13.35 -10.84
CA ILE A 136 4.50 -12.51 -11.98
C ILE A 136 6.03 -12.55 -12.13
N THR A 137 6.51 -12.85 -13.34
CA THR A 137 7.94 -12.95 -13.66
C THR A 137 8.32 -12.10 -14.85
N TRP A 138 9.56 -11.61 -14.88
CA TRP A 138 10.12 -11.01 -16.09
C TRP A 138 10.35 -12.08 -17.15
N GLN A 139 9.81 -11.87 -18.34
CA GLN A 139 9.97 -12.73 -19.49
C GLN A 139 10.60 -11.96 -20.63
N THR A 140 11.49 -12.64 -21.35
CA THR A 140 11.98 -12.15 -22.63
C THR A 140 10.86 -12.32 -23.65
N PRO A 141 10.59 -11.32 -24.50
CA PRO A 141 9.66 -11.50 -25.57
C PRO A 141 10.00 -12.75 -26.37
N PRO A 142 9.02 -13.58 -26.73
CA PRO A 142 9.27 -14.60 -27.73
C PRO A 142 9.86 -13.84 -28.91
N GLY A 143 11.11 -14.13 -29.24
CA GLY A 143 11.69 -13.61 -30.47
C GLY A 143 10.71 -13.92 -31.58
N ALA A 144 10.67 -13.10 -32.63
CA ALA A 144 10.15 -13.62 -33.88
C ALA A 144 11.00 -14.84 -34.20
N VAL A 145 10.52 -16.03 -33.81
CA VAL A 145 11.00 -17.30 -34.32
C VAL A 145 10.65 -17.18 -35.79
N GLY A 146 11.62 -16.65 -36.54
CA GLY A 146 11.40 -16.06 -37.85
C GLY A 146 10.52 -17.00 -38.64
N GLY A 147 9.43 -16.47 -39.19
CA GLY A 147 8.55 -17.27 -40.04
C GLY A 147 9.40 -18.09 -41.00
N GLU A 148 9.06 -19.37 -41.19
CA GLU A 148 9.86 -20.26 -42.02
C GLU A 148 10.12 -19.60 -43.38
N ALA A 149 11.37 -19.20 -43.65
CA ALA A 149 11.73 -18.56 -44.91
C ALA A 149 11.73 -19.64 -46.01
N ASN A 150 10.60 -19.80 -46.69
CA ASN A 150 10.46 -20.71 -47.82
C ASN A 150 10.70 -19.91 -49.12
N THR A 151 11.64 -20.36 -49.96
CA THR A 151 11.80 -19.84 -51.33
C THR A 151 11.18 -20.83 -52.32
N ALA A 152 10.34 -20.34 -53.23
CA ALA A 152 9.75 -21.13 -54.31
C ALA A 152 10.12 -20.50 -55.67
N SER A 153 10.73 -21.30 -56.55
CA SER A 153 11.04 -20.90 -57.92
C SER A 153 10.66 -22.01 -58.90
N ASN A 154 10.12 -21.62 -60.04
CA ASN A 154 10.02 -22.51 -61.19
C ASN A 154 11.36 -22.45 -61.91
N ALA A 155 12.13 -23.53 -61.87
CA ALA A 155 13.27 -23.67 -62.76
C ALA A 155 12.77 -24.24 -64.11
N GLY A 156 13.03 -23.54 -65.22
CA GLY A 156 12.82 -24.05 -66.58
C GLY A 156 12.45 -23.00 -67.63
N THR A 157 12.82 -23.24 -68.89
CA THR A 157 12.25 -22.54 -70.08
C THR A 157 11.04 -23.33 -70.61
N ASN A 158 10.24 -22.70 -71.48
CA ASN A 158 8.88 -23.09 -71.89
C ASN A 158 8.66 -24.51 -72.49
N GLN A 159 9.64 -25.41 -72.45
CA GLN A 159 9.54 -26.80 -72.91
C GLN A 159 9.57 -27.84 -71.76
N GLU A 160 9.85 -27.44 -70.51
CA GLU A 160 9.88 -28.35 -69.35
C GLU A 160 8.94 -27.91 -68.20
N GLY A 161 8.01 -26.99 -68.48
CA GLY A 161 7.15 -26.36 -67.48
C GLY A 161 5.94 -27.17 -67.02
N THR A 162 6.14 -28.30 -66.32
CA THR A 162 5.28 -28.65 -65.15
C THR A 162 6.20 -29.07 -63.99
N GLY A 163 6.56 -28.15 -63.08
CA GLY A 163 7.73 -28.25 -62.18
C GLY A 163 7.89 -29.52 -61.31
N VAL A 164 9.14 -29.74 -60.83
CA VAL A 164 9.59 -30.87 -59.97
C VAL A 164 9.14 -30.75 -58.52
N PHE A 165 8.97 -29.53 -58.03
CA PHE A 165 8.29 -29.27 -56.78
C PHE A 165 6.82 -29.66 -56.93
N LYS A 166 6.35 -30.55 -56.04
CA LYS A 166 4.95 -30.94 -55.99
C LYS A 166 4.22 -30.06 -54.99
N GLN A 167 4.62 -30.07 -53.72
CA GLN A 167 3.99 -29.30 -52.64
C GLN A 167 4.87 -29.24 -51.39
N LYS A 168 4.52 -28.45 -50.38
CA LYS A 168 5.07 -28.53 -49.01
C LYS A 168 3.97 -29.04 -48.08
N SER A 169 4.28 -30.03 -47.24
CA SER A 169 3.42 -30.64 -46.23
C SER A 169 4.07 -30.49 -44.84
N ASN A 170 3.57 -29.57 -44.02
CA ASN A 170 4.25 -29.12 -42.79
C ASN A 170 5.69 -28.67 -43.11
N THR A 171 6.69 -29.25 -42.44
CA THR A 171 8.11 -29.03 -42.71
C THR A 171 8.65 -29.90 -43.85
N ASN A 172 7.82 -30.76 -44.46
CA ASN A 172 8.21 -31.68 -45.53
C ASN A 172 7.99 -31.08 -46.93
N LEU A 173 9.03 -30.98 -47.74
CA LEU A 173 8.91 -30.58 -49.15
C LEU A 173 8.72 -31.84 -50.01
N GLU A 174 7.60 -31.92 -50.73
CA GLU A 174 7.25 -33.01 -51.63
C GLU A 174 7.59 -32.68 -53.08
N PHE A 175 8.06 -33.70 -53.81
CA PHE A 175 8.47 -33.63 -55.21
C PHE A 175 7.69 -34.64 -56.06
N LYS A 176 7.61 -34.40 -57.37
CA LYS A 176 7.01 -35.37 -58.31
C LYS A 176 7.94 -36.59 -58.48
N ARG A 177 7.37 -37.77 -58.69
CA ARG A 177 8.11 -39.04 -58.89
C ARG A 177 8.86 -39.04 -60.23
N LEU A 178 10.13 -39.45 -60.21
CA LEU A 178 10.93 -39.65 -61.43
C LEU A 178 10.57 -40.99 -62.09
N ILE A 179 10.43 -41.01 -63.41
CA ILE A 179 10.21 -42.24 -64.18
C ILE A 179 11.56 -42.66 -64.77
N ALA A 180 12.05 -43.85 -64.44
CA ALA A 180 13.24 -44.42 -65.07
C ALA A 180 12.91 -44.78 -66.53
N GLY A 181 13.69 -44.25 -67.46
CA GLY A 181 13.58 -44.51 -68.91
C GLY A 181 14.31 -45.76 -69.34
#